data_AF-A0AAF3F702-F1
#
_entry.id   AF-A0AAF3F702-F1
#
_cell.length_a   1.000
_cell.length_b   1.000
_cell.length_c   1.000
_cell.angle_alpha   90.00
_cell.angle_beta   90.00
_cell.angle_gamma   90.00
#
_symmetry.space_group_name_H-M   'P 1'
#
loop_
_entity.id
_entity.type
_entity.pdbx_description
1 polymer ?
#
loop_
_entity_poly.entity_id
_entity_poly.type
_entity_poly.pdbx_seq_one_letter_code
_entity_poly.pdbx_strand_id
1 'polypeptide(L)'
;MRAGGRLLPAWVEWWLAVSSILCTIDIVYTMFRPHTNRGGFLETIFEPWNIYADVDIRYAEWDDLVTMATGRVMIVEIIMNLAALILVRRESRHAVLLTFTTSAFVFWKTFWYMVMYIRQPDGTRPYLNPNSNWIVQFVVFWVADGLWCAIPLAVMIVLWNRLARHEYEFVSTKDLA
;
A
#
# COMPACT_ATOMS: atom_id res chain seq x y z
N MET A 1 13.48 -22.96 16.78
CA MET A 1 14.57 -22.33 15.98
C MET A 1 14.06 -20.98 15.45
N ARG A 2 14.51 -19.80 15.92
CA ARG A 2 15.81 -19.15 15.60
C ARG A 2 17.00 -20.11 15.64
N ALA A 3 17.31 -20.62 14.46
CA ALA A 3 18.63 -21.03 14.00
C ALA A 3 18.69 -20.46 12.57
N GLY A 4 19.26 -19.26 12.40
CA GLY A 4 19.46 -18.60 11.10
C GLY A 4 18.28 -17.90 10.39
N GLY A 5 17.07 -17.84 10.98
CA GLY A 5 15.88 -17.27 10.30
C GLY A 5 15.57 -15.80 10.65
N ARG A 6 15.28 -14.97 9.64
CA ARG A 6 14.84 -13.57 9.80
C ARG A 6 13.45 -13.45 10.49
N LEU A 7 13.26 -12.41 11.31
CA LEU A 7 12.01 -12.15 12.03
C LEU A 7 10.81 -12.02 11.08
N LEU A 8 11.01 -11.31 9.98
CA LEU A 8 10.13 -11.28 8.83
C LEU A 8 10.86 -11.94 7.65
N PRO A 9 10.15 -12.59 6.70
CA PRO A 9 10.75 -12.96 5.44
C PRO A 9 11.35 -11.72 4.74
N ALA A 10 12.51 -11.86 4.09
CA ALA A 10 13.21 -10.73 3.47
C ALA A 10 12.33 -9.98 2.44
N TRP A 11 11.49 -10.69 1.71
CA TRP A 11 10.58 -10.09 0.74
C TRP A 11 9.50 -9.21 1.40
N VAL A 12 9.09 -9.51 2.64
CA VAL A 12 8.14 -8.69 3.40
C VAL A 12 8.81 -7.39 3.83
N GLU A 13 10.07 -7.44 4.27
CA GLU A 13 10.84 -6.23 4.60
C GLU A 13 11.04 -5.34 3.36
N TRP A 14 11.37 -5.96 2.22
CA TRP A 14 11.46 -5.25 0.95
C TRP A 14 10.13 -4.62 0.55
N TRP A 15 9.03 -5.36 0.71
CA TRP A 15 7.69 -4.84 0.46
C TRP A 15 7.37 -3.61 1.33
N LEU A 16 7.64 -3.66 2.64
CA LEU A 16 7.44 -2.52 3.53
C LEU A 16 8.27 -1.30 3.11
N ALA A 17 9.52 -1.51 2.69
CA ALA A 17 10.40 -0.43 2.27
C ALA A 17 9.94 0.19 0.94
N VAL A 18 9.69 -0.65 -0.08
CA VAL A 18 9.22 -0.20 -1.40
C VAL A 18 7.86 0.47 -1.29
N SER A 19 6.92 -0.10 -0.55
CA SER A 19 5.60 0.49 -0.35
C SER A 19 5.67 1.85 0.34
N SER A 20 6.53 2.01 1.35
CA SER A 20 6.73 3.31 2.00
C SER A 20 7.19 4.38 1.00
N ILE A 21 8.10 4.02 0.08
CA ILE A 21 8.59 4.95 -0.96
C ILE A 21 7.47 5.27 -1.95
N LEU A 22 6.81 4.26 -2.51
CA LEU A 22 5.77 4.46 -3.52
C LEU A 22 4.57 5.24 -2.96
N CYS A 23 4.09 4.90 -1.76
CA CYS A 23 3.01 5.65 -1.11
C CYS A 23 3.44 7.08 -0.78
N THR A 24 4.71 7.33 -0.45
CA THR A 24 5.19 8.72 -0.25
C THR A 24 5.07 9.51 -1.53
N ILE A 25 5.50 8.95 -2.67
CA ILE A 25 5.38 9.62 -3.97
C ILE A 25 3.89 9.82 -4.32
N ASP A 26 3.04 8.84 -4.03
CA ASP A 26 1.60 8.91 -4.29
C ASP A 26 0.91 10.02 -3.47
N ILE A 27 1.30 10.17 -2.21
CA ILE A 27 0.82 11.27 -1.36
C ILE A 27 1.28 12.61 -1.89
N VAL A 28 2.55 12.74 -2.29
CA VAL A 28 3.02 13.99 -2.90
C VAL A 28 2.24 14.27 -4.17
N TYR A 29 2.05 13.28 -5.04
CA TYR A 29 1.25 13.41 -6.26
C TYR A 29 -0.15 13.93 -5.93
N THR A 30 -0.89 13.23 -5.06
CA THR A 30 -2.30 13.49 -4.79
C THR A 30 -2.55 14.76 -3.97
N MET A 31 -1.67 15.11 -3.03
CA MET A 31 -1.82 16.26 -2.15
C MET A 31 -1.29 17.58 -2.73
N PHE A 32 -0.41 17.54 -3.74
CA PHE A 32 0.08 18.74 -4.42
C PHE A 32 -0.67 19.06 -5.72
N ARG A 33 -1.78 18.37 -6.01
CA ARG A 33 -2.68 18.73 -7.11
C ARG A 33 -3.21 20.16 -6.92
N PRO A 34 -3.30 20.98 -7.98
CA PRO A 34 -3.14 20.60 -9.40
C PRO A 34 -1.71 20.65 -9.93
N HIS A 35 -0.70 21.00 -9.11
CA HIS A 35 0.66 21.24 -9.60
C HIS A 35 1.36 19.99 -10.15
N THR A 36 0.94 18.82 -9.70
CA THR A 36 1.44 17.49 -10.11
C THR A 36 0.66 16.90 -11.28
N ASN A 37 -0.58 17.35 -11.54
CA ASN A 37 -1.41 16.87 -12.64
C ASN A 37 -0.96 17.44 -14.00
N ARG A 38 -1.59 16.94 -15.08
CA ARG A 38 -1.50 17.49 -16.44
C ARG A 38 -1.71 19.01 -16.44
N GLY A 39 -0.76 19.74 -17.05
CA GLY A 39 -0.74 21.21 -17.06
C GLY A 39 -0.12 21.87 -15.83
N GLY A 40 0.27 21.10 -14.81
CA GLY A 40 0.98 21.57 -13.63
C GLY A 40 2.49 21.65 -13.84
N PHE A 41 3.18 22.48 -13.05
CA PHE A 41 4.64 22.68 -13.21
C PHE A 41 5.48 21.45 -12.79
N LEU A 42 4.90 20.50 -12.05
CA LEU A 42 5.54 19.23 -11.66
C LEU A 42 5.12 18.06 -12.56
N GLU A 43 4.33 18.28 -13.60
CA GLU A 43 3.77 17.23 -14.46
C GLU A 43 4.84 16.23 -14.93
N THR A 44 5.96 16.72 -15.47
CA THR A 44 7.04 15.87 -16.01
C THR A 44 7.68 14.97 -14.95
N ILE A 45 7.77 15.43 -13.70
CA ILE A 45 8.33 14.64 -12.60
C ILE A 45 7.37 13.50 -12.23
N PHE A 46 6.07 13.75 -12.34
CA PHE A 46 5.01 12.81 -11.99
C PHE A 46 4.38 12.14 -13.22
N GLU A 47 5.06 12.12 -14.36
CA GLU A 47 4.54 11.52 -15.60
C GLU A 47 4.01 10.09 -15.40
N PRO A 48 4.68 9.19 -14.64
CA PRO A 48 4.13 7.86 -14.38
C PRO A 48 2.78 7.87 -13.66
N TRP A 49 2.56 8.81 -12.73
CA TRP A 49 1.28 8.99 -12.04
C TRP A 49 0.25 9.67 -12.91
N ASN A 50 0.67 10.58 -13.80
CA ASN A 50 -0.22 11.18 -14.77
C ASN A 50 -0.73 10.16 -15.79
N ILE A 51 0.08 9.18 -16.20
CA ILE A 51 -0.40 8.04 -17.02
C ILE A 51 -1.48 7.25 -16.28
N TYR A 52 -1.32 7.03 -14.97
CA TYR A 52 -2.37 6.41 -14.16
C TYR A 52 -3.61 7.30 -14.05
N ALA A 53 -3.44 8.61 -13.83
CA ALA A 53 -4.54 9.59 -13.76
C ALA A 53 -5.31 9.76 -15.08
N ASP A 54 -4.65 9.52 -16.22
CA ASP A 54 -5.30 9.50 -17.53
C ASP A 54 -6.29 8.32 -17.66
N VAL A 55 -6.15 7.30 -16.82
CA VAL A 55 -7.04 6.14 -16.70
C VAL A 55 -8.04 6.32 -15.58
N ASP A 56 -7.56 6.66 -14.38
CA ASP A 56 -8.35 6.89 -13.18
C ASP A 56 -8.60 8.39 -12.98
N ILE A 57 -9.78 8.84 -13.37
CA ILE A 57 -10.14 10.26 -13.37
C ILE A 57 -10.05 10.86 -11.96
N ARG A 58 -10.24 10.04 -10.90
CA ARG A 58 -10.14 10.52 -9.52
C ARG A 58 -8.73 10.99 -9.15
N TYR A 59 -7.72 10.49 -9.85
CA TYR A 59 -6.34 10.94 -9.72
C TYR A 59 -6.07 12.22 -10.52
N ALA A 60 -6.81 12.46 -11.60
CA ALA A 60 -6.71 13.67 -12.43
C ALA A 60 -7.43 14.89 -11.84
N GLU A 61 -8.52 14.67 -11.09
CA GLU A 61 -9.32 15.76 -10.50
C GLU A 61 -8.69 16.27 -9.19
N TRP A 62 -8.34 17.55 -9.16
CA TRP A 62 -7.65 18.17 -8.03
C TRP A 62 -8.54 18.36 -6.79
N ASP A 63 -9.87 18.33 -6.97
CA ASP A 63 -10.88 18.46 -5.91
C ASP A 63 -11.49 17.11 -5.48
N ASP A 64 -10.93 15.97 -5.93
CA ASP A 64 -11.46 14.66 -5.58
C ASP A 64 -11.26 14.31 -4.09
N LEU A 65 -12.36 14.26 -3.34
CA LEU A 65 -12.37 14.00 -1.90
C LEU A 65 -11.82 12.62 -1.53
N VAL A 66 -12.15 11.59 -2.30
CA VAL A 66 -11.78 10.20 -1.97
C VAL A 66 -10.29 9.99 -2.15
N THR A 67 -9.71 10.47 -3.26
CA THR A 67 -8.26 10.38 -3.49
C THR A 67 -7.50 11.18 -2.44
N MET A 68 -7.99 12.37 -2.05
CA MET A 68 -7.40 13.16 -0.95
C MET A 68 -7.49 12.44 0.41
N ALA A 69 -8.62 11.81 0.73
CA ALA A 69 -8.78 11.04 1.96
C ALA A 69 -7.86 9.80 1.97
N THR A 70 -7.77 9.11 0.84
CA THR A 70 -6.88 7.95 0.63
C THR A 70 -5.42 8.35 0.82
N GLY A 71 -4.98 9.48 0.27
CA GLY A 71 -3.64 10.04 0.51
C GLY A 71 -3.34 10.30 1.99
N ARG A 72 -4.29 10.87 2.73
CA ARG A 72 -4.11 11.16 4.16
C ARG A 72 -3.98 9.90 5.01
N VAL A 73 -4.74 8.84 4.71
CA VAL A 73 -4.60 7.58 5.44
C VAL A 73 -3.32 6.83 5.06
N MET A 74 -2.81 7.00 3.83
CA MET A 74 -1.51 6.45 3.43
C MET A 74 -0.34 7.04 4.25
N ILE A 75 -0.46 8.25 4.82
CA ILE A 75 0.54 8.79 5.77
C ILE A 75 0.68 7.84 6.97
N VAL A 76 -0.44 7.34 7.49
CA VAL A 76 -0.44 6.40 8.62
C VAL A 76 0.23 5.08 8.23
N GLU A 77 -0.06 4.58 7.03
CA GLU A 77 0.56 3.36 6.49
C GLU A 77 2.08 3.48 6.39
N ILE A 78 2.59 4.61 5.87
CA ILE A 78 4.03 4.87 5.78
C ILE A 78 4.66 4.89 7.17
N ILE A 79 4.06 5.60 8.13
CA ILE A 79 4.57 5.65 9.51
C ILE A 79 4.63 4.25 10.11
N MET A 80 3.57 3.44 9.92
CA MET A 80 3.52 2.07 10.44
C MET A 80 4.53 1.15 9.76
N ASN A 81 4.74 1.27 8.44
CA ASN A 81 5.73 0.50 7.71
C ASN A 81 7.15 0.84 8.17
N LEU A 82 7.47 2.12 8.32
CA LEU A 82 8.77 2.58 8.84
C LEU A 82 8.99 2.13 10.28
N ALA A 83 7.98 2.24 11.13
CA ALA A 83 8.04 1.74 12.50
C ALA A 83 8.26 0.22 12.54
N ALA A 84 7.58 -0.55 11.69
CA ALA A 84 7.79 -1.99 11.57
C ALA A 84 9.23 -2.31 11.15
N LEU A 85 9.77 -1.62 10.14
CA LEU A 85 11.17 -1.79 9.72
C LEU A 85 12.18 -1.46 10.81
N ILE A 86 11.92 -0.41 11.62
CA ILE A 86 12.76 -0.09 12.79
C ILE A 86 12.69 -1.21 13.83
N LEU A 87 11.49 -1.73 14.10
CA LEU A 87 11.31 -2.83 15.05
C LEU A 87 11.98 -4.13 14.58
N VAL A 88 11.97 -4.42 13.26
CA VAL A 88 12.73 -5.54 12.69
C VAL A 88 14.22 -5.40 12.96
N ARG A 89 14.79 -4.21 12.73
CA ARG A 89 16.21 -3.94 13.02
C ARG A 89 16.56 -4.05 14.51
N ARG A 90 15.60 -3.76 15.38
CA ARG A 90 15.71 -3.93 16.84
C ARG A 90 15.36 -5.34 17.32
N GLU A 91 15.11 -6.27 16.39
CA GLU A 91 14.70 -7.64 16.67
C GLU A 91 13.44 -7.77 17.56
N SER A 92 12.58 -6.75 17.55
CA SER A 92 11.38 -6.71 18.40
C SER A 92 10.25 -7.53 17.79
N ARG A 93 9.70 -8.48 18.55
CA ARG A 93 8.57 -9.33 18.12
C ARG A 93 7.32 -8.52 17.76
N HIS A 94 7.18 -7.31 18.30
CA HIS A 94 6.11 -6.36 17.93
C HIS A 94 6.11 -6.04 16.43
N ALA A 95 7.25 -6.18 15.73
CA ALA A 95 7.32 -6.00 14.29
C ALA A 95 6.36 -6.94 13.54
N VAL A 96 6.17 -8.18 14.01
CA VAL A 96 5.29 -9.15 13.36
C VAL A 96 3.83 -8.66 13.40
N LEU A 97 3.37 -8.27 14.59
CA LEU A 97 2.03 -7.73 14.76
C LEU A 97 1.84 -6.43 13.98
N LEU A 98 2.78 -5.50 14.08
CA LEU A 98 2.68 -4.22 13.37
C LEU A 98 2.67 -4.41 11.85
N THR A 99 3.50 -5.32 11.32
CA THR A 99 3.54 -5.65 9.88
C THR A 99 2.23 -6.29 9.42
N PHE A 100 1.66 -7.18 10.23
CA PHE A 100 0.35 -7.75 9.92
C PHE A 100 -0.73 -6.66 9.89
N THR A 101 -0.77 -5.79 10.89
CA THR A 101 -1.77 -4.72 11.00
C THR A 101 -1.67 -3.71 9.86
N THR A 102 -0.46 -3.21 9.56
CA THR A 102 -0.28 -2.26 8.44
C THR A 102 -0.65 -2.90 7.10
N SER A 103 -0.33 -4.19 6.90
CA SER A 103 -0.72 -4.91 5.69
C SER A 103 -2.24 -5.06 5.57
N ALA A 104 -2.95 -5.29 6.68
CA ALA A 104 -4.40 -5.32 6.69
C ALA A 104 -5.01 -3.95 6.34
N PHE A 105 -4.42 -2.85 6.80
CA PHE A 105 -4.89 -1.50 6.45
C PHE A 105 -4.69 -1.19 4.96
N VAL A 106 -3.50 -1.47 4.42
CA VAL A 106 -3.22 -1.30 2.98
C VAL A 106 -4.20 -2.15 2.16
N PHE A 107 -4.39 -3.43 2.53
CA PHE A 107 -5.33 -4.31 1.86
C PHE A 107 -6.74 -3.72 1.83
N TRP A 108 -7.29 -3.35 3.00
CA TRP A 108 -8.67 -2.89 3.08
C TRP A 108 -8.89 -1.54 2.43
N LYS A 109 -7.92 -0.62 2.52
CA LYS A 109 -7.95 0.66 1.81
C LYS A 109 -8.07 0.42 0.30
N THR A 110 -7.17 -0.37 -0.27
CA THR A 110 -7.13 -0.61 -1.71
C THR A 110 -8.32 -1.45 -2.17
N PHE A 111 -8.72 -2.47 -1.41
CA PHE A 111 -9.88 -3.28 -1.73
C PHE A 111 -11.16 -2.44 -1.75
N TRP A 112 -11.35 -1.61 -0.73
CA TRP A 112 -12.47 -0.66 -0.68
C TRP A 112 -12.41 0.32 -1.86
N TYR A 113 -11.22 0.81 -2.20
CA TYR A 113 -11.00 1.67 -3.36
C TYR A 113 -11.49 1.03 -4.65
N MET A 114 -11.06 -0.20 -4.94
CA MET A 114 -11.46 -0.93 -6.16
C MET A 114 -12.96 -1.25 -6.19
N VAL A 115 -13.57 -1.58 -5.05
CA VAL A 115 -15.01 -1.89 -4.98
C VAL A 115 -15.88 -0.70 -5.36
N MET A 116 -15.44 0.55 -5.11
CA MET A 116 -16.18 1.75 -5.55
C MET A 116 -16.37 1.84 -7.07
N TYR A 117 -15.56 1.11 -7.86
CA TYR A 117 -15.60 1.11 -9.32
C TYR A 117 -16.52 0.02 -9.87
N ILE A 118 -17.03 -0.87 -9.01
CA ILE A 118 -17.95 -1.94 -9.38
C ILE A 118 -19.38 -1.43 -9.25
N ARG A 119 -20.15 -1.46 -10.35
CA ARG A 119 -21.61 -1.16 -10.35
C ARG A 119 -21.91 0.21 -9.71
N GLN A 120 -21.25 1.26 -10.19
CA GLN A 120 -21.49 2.63 -9.73
C GLN A 120 -22.98 2.99 -9.82
N PRO A 121 -23.57 3.69 -8.84
CA PRO A 121 -24.96 4.13 -8.90
C PRO A 121 -25.23 5.04 -10.10
N ASP A 122 -26.43 4.96 -10.67
CA ASP A 122 -26.85 5.82 -11.79
C ASP A 122 -26.71 7.30 -11.42
N GLY A 123 -26.22 8.10 -12.36
CA GLY A 123 -25.94 9.53 -12.15
C GLY A 123 -24.56 9.82 -11.54
N THR A 124 -23.81 8.81 -11.13
CA THR A 124 -22.40 8.97 -10.73
C THR A 124 -21.55 9.19 -11.97
N ARG A 125 -20.64 10.18 -11.93
CA ARG A 125 -19.63 10.35 -12.97
C ARG A 125 -18.76 9.07 -13.07
N PRO A 126 -18.44 8.59 -14.29
CA PRO A 126 -17.50 7.47 -14.45
C PRO A 126 -16.18 7.78 -13.75
N TYR A 127 -15.67 6.82 -12.96
CA TYR A 127 -14.37 7.00 -12.30
C TYR A 127 -13.20 6.59 -13.22
N LEU A 128 -13.43 5.62 -14.11
CA LEU A 128 -12.49 5.32 -15.19
C LEU A 128 -12.77 6.19 -16.40
N ASN A 129 -11.70 6.63 -17.06
CA ASN A 129 -11.78 7.42 -18.27
C ASN A 129 -12.48 6.64 -19.40
N PRO A 130 -13.70 7.05 -19.82
CA PRO A 130 -14.44 6.33 -20.86
C PRO A 130 -13.75 6.37 -22.22
N ASN A 131 -12.83 7.32 -22.43
CA ASN A 131 -12.05 7.45 -23.66
C ASN A 131 -10.77 6.61 -23.65
N SER A 132 -10.40 6.01 -22.51
CA SER A 132 -9.24 5.14 -22.42
C SER A 132 -9.53 3.75 -22.95
N ASN A 133 -8.54 3.12 -23.59
CA ASN A 133 -8.67 1.74 -24.10
C ASN A 133 -8.93 0.76 -22.95
N TRP A 134 -9.90 -0.16 -23.11
CA TRP A 134 -10.26 -1.12 -22.07
C TRP A 134 -9.10 -1.99 -21.58
N ILE A 135 -8.12 -2.32 -22.44
CA ILE A 135 -6.91 -3.08 -22.06
C ILE A 135 -6.05 -2.22 -21.15
N VAL A 136 -5.90 -0.94 -21.49
CA VAL A 136 -5.14 0.02 -20.69
C VAL A 136 -5.82 0.21 -19.34
N GLN A 137 -7.14 0.37 -19.31
CA GLN A 137 -7.91 0.42 -18.06
C GLN A 137 -7.71 -0.87 -17.22
N PHE A 138 -7.78 -2.04 -17.85
CA PHE A 138 -7.58 -3.30 -17.15
C PHE A 138 -6.18 -3.44 -16.55
N VAL A 139 -5.14 -3.10 -17.30
CA VAL A 139 -3.75 -3.25 -16.84
C VAL A 139 -3.38 -2.17 -15.82
N VAL A 140 -3.68 -0.90 -16.12
CA VAL A 140 -3.23 0.25 -15.32
C VAL A 140 -4.01 0.37 -14.02
N PHE A 141 -5.31 0.06 -14.02
CA PHE A 141 -6.14 0.11 -12.81
C PHE A 141 -6.23 -1.30 -12.18
N TRP A 142 -6.96 -2.22 -12.80
CA TRP A 142 -7.31 -3.49 -12.15
C TRP A 142 -6.12 -4.38 -11.77
N VAL A 143 -5.11 -4.47 -12.64
CA VAL A 143 -3.91 -5.27 -12.34
C VAL A 143 -3.01 -4.54 -11.34
N ALA A 144 -2.77 -3.24 -11.51
CA ALA A 144 -1.90 -2.48 -10.62
C ALA A 144 -2.46 -2.41 -9.19
N ASP A 145 -3.72 -2.01 -9.01
CA ASP A 145 -4.40 -1.99 -7.71
C ASP A 145 -4.63 -3.41 -7.17
N GLY A 146 -4.85 -4.37 -8.07
CA GLY A 146 -4.94 -5.79 -7.72
C GLY A 146 -3.67 -6.31 -7.04
N LEU A 147 -2.47 -5.89 -7.49
CA LEU A 147 -1.21 -6.21 -6.82
C LEU A 147 -1.12 -5.58 -5.43
N TRP A 148 -1.62 -4.35 -5.27
CA TRP A 148 -1.73 -3.66 -3.99
C TRP A 148 -2.74 -4.31 -3.03
N CYS A 149 -3.64 -5.17 -3.50
CA CYS A 149 -4.43 -6.06 -2.63
C CYS A 149 -3.71 -7.41 -2.40
N ALA A 150 -3.16 -8.01 -3.45
CA ALA A 150 -2.61 -9.35 -3.40
C ALA A 150 -1.37 -9.45 -2.50
N ILE A 151 -0.45 -8.49 -2.58
CA ILE A 151 0.79 -8.55 -1.80
C ILE A 151 0.53 -8.38 -0.29
N PRO A 152 -0.23 -7.36 0.18
CA PRO A 152 -0.55 -7.26 1.60
C PRO A 152 -1.34 -8.45 2.12
N LEU A 153 -2.25 -9.03 1.32
CA LEU A 153 -2.93 -10.27 1.68
C LEU A 153 -1.96 -11.44 1.85
N ALA A 154 -0.98 -11.58 0.95
CA ALA A 154 0.06 -12.60 1.08
C ALA A 154 0.90 -12.39 2.35
N VAL A 155 1.22 -11.13 2.70
CA VAL A 155 1.89 -10.80 3.97
C VAL A 155 1.04 -11.25 5.15
N MET A 156 -0.26 -10.93 5.16
CA MET A 156 -1.17 -11.33 6.22
C MET A 156 -1.21 -12.86 6.39
N ILE A 157 -1.33 -13.61 5.29
CA ILE A 157 -1.37 -15.09 5.33
C ILE A 157 -0.07 -15.66 5.90
N VAL A 158 1.09 -15.14 5.47
CA VAL A 158 2.39 -15.63 5.93
C VAL A 158 2.63 -15.31 7.40
N LEU A 159 2.18 -14.15 7.88
CA LEU A 159 2.35 -13.74 9.28
C LEU A 159 1.28 -14.31 10.20
N TRP A 160 0.09 -14.67 9.70
CA TRP A 160 -0.99 -15.27 10.49
C TRP A 160 -0.53 -16.48 11.31
N ASN A 161 0.16 -17.42 10.64
CA ASN A 161 0.70 -18.61 11.30
C ASN A 161 1.77 -18.27 12.35
N ARG A 162 2.52 -17.17 12.14
CA ARG A 162 3.55 -16.71 13.09
C ARG A 162 2.95 -16.04 14.32
N LEU A 163 1.77 -15.43 14.18
CA LEU A 163 1.01 -14.84 15.28
C LEU A 163 0.28 -15.92 16.11
N ALA A 164 -0.24 -16.96 15.46
CA ALA A 164 -1.04 -17.99 16.10
C ALA A 164 -0.22 -19.06 16.85
N ARG A 165 1.07 -19.25 16.52
CA ARG A 165 1.91 -20.28 17.15
C ARG A 165 2.68 -19.72 18.34
N HIS A 166 2.52 -20.39 19.49
CA HIS A 166 3.24 -20.09 20.74
C HIS A 166 4.76 -20.40 20.68
N GLU A 167 5.24 -21.12 19.66
CA GLU A 167 6.60 -21.70 19.54
C GLU A 167 7.77 -20.69 19.41
N TYR A 168 7.53 -19.43 19.70
CA TYR A 168 8.54 -18.37 19.67
C TYR A 168 8.86 -17.86 21.08
N GLU A 169 8.75 -18.69 22.10
CA GLU A 169 9.30 -18.38 23.42
C GLU A 169 10.79 -18.08 23.30
N PHE A 170 11.21 -16.97 23.92
CA PHE A 170 12.63 -16.65 24.06
C PHE A 170 13.25 -17.75 24.91
N VAL A 171 14.12 -18.58 24.32
CA VAL A 171 15.11 -19.29 25.13
C VAL A 171 15.99 -18.20 25.72
N SER A 172 15.83 -17.96 27.01
CA SER A 172 16.67 -17.01 27.74
C SER A 172 18.08 -17.57 27.73
N THR A 173 19.09 -16.73 27.52
CA THR A 173 20.50 -17.13 27.67
C THR A 173 20.85 -17.62 29.08
N LYS A 174 19.94 -17.48 30.05
CA LYS A 174 20.03 -18.10 31.39
C LYS A 174 19.73 -19.61 31.40
N ASP A 175 19.09 -20.14 30.36
CA ASP A 175 18.71 -21.56 30.27
C ASP A 175 19.78 -22.40 29.54
N LEU A 176 20.89 -21.78 29.14
CA LEU A 176 22.05 -22.40 28.49
C LEU A 176 23.28 -22.44 29.43
N ALA A 177 23.06 -22.20 30.73
CA ALA A 177 24.10 -22.30 31.77
C ALA A 177 24.47 -23.75 32.08
#